data_AF-A0A7S1VWU7-F1
#
_entry.id   AF-A0A7S1VWU7-F1
#
_cell.length_a   1.000
_cell.length_b   1.000
_cell.length_c   1.000
_cell.angle_alpha   90.00
_cell.angle_beta   90.00
_cell.angle_gamma   90.00
#
_symmetry.space_group_name_H-M   'P 1'
#
loop_
_entity.id
_entity.type
_entity.pdbx_description
1 polymer ?
#
loop_
_entity_poly.entity_id
_entity_poly.type
_entity_poly.pdbx_seq_one_letter_code
_entity_poly.pdbx_strand_id
1 'polypeptide(L)'
;AGYTENTGRLIVPIVGSVLAVPTWWLAVHSSSFESAMFWLGVEYLVAECWFGPVVAVLQSSVGPTLGGTAQGMFTLTGAIGNFAPSALGVLYGSAAAGAVEDGSALSGLLGVGVCGGYFLSAICFAISAQAGNEEEGGNIVLPEKQS
;
A
#
# COMPACT_ATOMS: atom_id res chain seq x y z
N ALA A 1 -5.20 25.24 -2.96
CA ALA A 1 -5.28 24.19 -4.00
C ALA A 1 -5.12 22.78 -3.41
N GLY A 2 -5.42 22.56 -2.12
CA GLY A 2 -4.66 21.59 -1.32
C GLY A 2 -5.28 20.22 -1.02
N TYR A 3 -6.58 20.00 -1.22
CA TYR A 3 -7.26 18.77 -0.75
C TYR A 3 -7.85 17.92 -1.88
N THR A 4 -8.63 18.51 -2.78
CA THR A 4 -9.13 17.84 -4.00
C THR A 4 -8.02 17.28 -4.88
N GLU A 5 -6.88 17.98 -4.97
CA GLU A 5 -5.68 17.49 -5.67
C GLU A 5 -5.09 16.25 -4.98
N ASN A 6 -5.10 16.21 -3.65
CA ASN A 6 -4.62 15.06 -2.87
C ASN A 6 -5.55 13.86 -2.98
N THR A 7 -6.88 14.07 -2.96
CA THR A 7 -7.86 13.02 -3.24
C THR A 7 -7.63 12.41 -4.63
N GLY A 8 -7.39 13.24 -5.65
CA GLY A 8 -7.04 12.77 -7.00
C GLY A 8 -5.73 11.98 -7.04
N ARG A 9 -4.70 12.43 -6.31
CA ARG A 9 -3.42 11.72 -6.18
C ARG A 9 -3.57 10.36 -5.50
N LEU A 10 -4.47 10.21 -4.54
CA LEU A 10 -4.70 8.95 -3.81
C LEU A 10 -5.47 7.90 -4.62
N ILE A 11 -6.08 8.24 -5.77
CA ILE A 11 -6.71 7.23 -6.64
C ILE A 11 -5.66 6.26 -7.20
N VAL A 12 -4.49 6.78 -7.58
CA VAL A 12 -3.39 5.97 -8.15
C VAL A 12 -2.93 4.86 -7.19
N PRO A 13 -2.58 5.13 -5.92
CA PRO A 13 -2.18 4.07 -4.99
C PRO A 13 -3.33 3.12 -4.63
N ILE A 14 -4.60 3.58 -4.64
CA ILE A 14 -5.77 2.68 -4.46
C ILE A 14 -5.86 1.67 -5.61
N VAL A 15 -5.85 2.16 -6.85
CA VAL A 15 -5.95 1.30 -8.04
C VAL A 15 -4.74 0.38 -8.16
N GLY A 16 -3.53 0.90 -7.94
CA GLY A 16 -2.30 0.11 -7.93
C GLY A 16 -2.37 -1.03 -6.92
N SER A 17 -2.83 -0.75 -5.70
CA SER A 17 -2.98 -1.77 -4.64
C SER A 17 -4.04 -2.83 -5.00
N VAL A 18 -5.19 -2.43 -5.56
CA VAL A 18 -6.24 -3.38 -5.98
C VAL A 18 -5.76 -4.26 -7.13
N LEU A 19 -5.03 -3.71 -8.10
CA LEU A 19 -4.48 -4.47 -9.23
C LEU A 19 -3.29 -5.36 -8.84
N ALA A 20 -2.53 -4.98 -7.81
CA ALA A 20 -1.42 -5.78 -7.31
C ALA A 20 -1.89 -7.13 -6.72
N VAL A 21 -3.11 -7.20 -6.19
CA VAL A 21 -3.71 -8.44 -5.65
C VAL A 21 -3.79 -9.57 -6.69
N PRO A 22 -4.51 -9.42 -7.81
CA PRO A 22 -4.58 -10.47 -8.82
C PRO A 22 -3.23 -10.74 -9.49
N THR A 23 -2.40 -9.73 -9.72
CA THR A 23 -1.09 -9.93 -10.37
C THR A 23 -0.14 -10.72 -9.47
N TRP A 24 -0.09 -10.44 -8.17
CA TRP A 24 0.69 -11.21 -7.21
C TRP A 24 0.18 -12.65 -7.09
N TRP A 25 -1.15 -12.81 -6.96
CA TRP A 25 -1.77 -14.14 -6.86
C TRP A 25 -1.41 -15.02 -8.06
N LEU A 26 -1.49 -14.46 -9.27
CA LEU A 26 -1.13 -15.15 -10.50
C LEU A 26 0.37 -15.44 -10.60
N ALA A 27 1.24 -14.54 -10.09
CA ALA A 27 2.68 -14.76 -10.07
C ALA A 27 3.06 -15.98 -9.22
N VAL A 28 2.52 -16.10 -8.01
CA VAL A 28 2.89 -17.18 -7.07
C VAL A 28 2.20 -18.53 -7.38
N HIS A 29 1.04 -18.51 -8.05
CA HIS A 29 0.32 -19.74 -8.45
C HIS A 29 0.52 -20.14 -9.92
N SER A 30 1.42 -19.48 -10.64
CA SER A 30 1.72 -19.83 -12.03
C SER A 30 2.40 -21.19 -12.14
N SER A 31 1.98 -22.00 -13.12
CA SER A 31 2.56 -23.32 -13.38
C SER A 31 3.80 -23.31 -14.27
N SER A 32 4.16 -22.14 -14.83
CA SER A 32 5.35 -21.95 -15.66
C SER A 32 6.16 -20.77 -15.15
N PHE A 33 7.48 -20.86 -15.28
CA PHE A 33 8.41 -19.82 -14.86
C PHE A 33 8.17 -18.52 -15.64
N GLU A 34 7.96 -18.61 -16.96
CA GLU A 34 7.72 -17.47 -17.83
C GLU A 34 6.45 -16.71 -17.43
N SER A 35 5.36 -17.43 -17.11
CA SER A 35 4.13 -16.82 -16.60
C SER A 35 4.35 -16.17 -15.24
N ALA A 36 5.05 -16.85 -14.33
CA ALA A 36 5.36 -16.29 -13.01
C ALA A 36 6.16 -14.99 -13.13
N MET A 37 7.20 -14.96 -13.96
CA MET A 37 8.02 -13.78 -14.21
C MET A 37 7.25 -12.66 -14.91
N PHE A 38 6.38 -12.99 -15.86
CA PHE A 38 5.53 -12.01 -16.50
C PHE A 38 4.60 -11.32 -15.49
N TRP A 39 3.87 -12.11 -14.69
CA TRP A 39 2.95 -11.57 -13.69
C TRP A 39 3.68 -10.82 -12.58
N LEU A 40 4.86 -11.28 -12.18
CA LEU A 40 5.73 -10.55 -11.26
C LEU A 40 6.15 -9.20 -11.85
N GLY A 41 6.52 -9.15 -13.14
CA GLY A 41 6.84 -7.88 -13.82
C GLY A 41 5.65 -6.92 -13.88
N VAL A 42 4.45 -7.42 -14.17
CA VAL A 42 3.21 -6.62 -14.13
C VAL A 42 2.93 -6.14 -12.71
N GLU A 43 3.13 -7.00 -11.71
CA GLU A 43 2.96 -6.67 -10.30
C GLU A 43 3.88 -5.52 -9.90
N TYR A 44 5.18 -5.58 -10.20
CA TYR A 44 6.10 -4.46 -9.95
C TYR A 44 5.66 -3.17 -10.63
N LEU A 45 5.11 -3.23 -11.85
CA LEU A 45 4.65 -2.03 -12.55
C LEU A 45 3.48 -1.35 -11.82
N VAL A 46 2.48 -2.13 -11.38
CA VAL A 46 1.29 -1.59 -10.69
C VAL A 46 1.56 -1.29 -9.21
N ALA A 47 2.47 -2.05 -8.59
CA ALA A 47 2.85 -1.91 -7.20
C ALA A 47 3.94 -0.86 -6.96
N GLU A 48 4.49 -0.21 -7.99
CA GLU A 48 5.42 0.91 -7.81
C GLU A 48 4.76 2.27 -8.10
N CYS A 49 3.59 2.28 -8.75
CA CYS A 49 2.91 3.54 -9.10
C CYS A 49 2.36 4.32 -7.90
N TRP A 50 2.31 3.70 -6.71
CA TRP A 50 1.82 4.34 -5.48
C TRP A 50 2.83 5.30 -4.85
N PHE A 51 4.13 5.06 -5.05
CA PHE A 51 5.18 5.73 -4.28
C PHE A 51 5.19 7.24 -4.49
N GLY A 52 5.19 7.67 -5.75
CA GLY A 52 5.20 9.10 -6.11
C GLY A 52 4.01 9.88 -5.55
N PRO A 53 2.76 9.46 -5.80
CA PRO A 53 1.58 10.11 -5.25
C PRO A 53 1.54 10.15 -3.72
N VAL A 54 1.96 9.07 -3.03
CA VAL A 54 2.00 9.05 -1.57
C VAL A 54 3.00 10.06 -1.00
N VAL A 55 4.20 10.14 -1.59
CA VAL A 55 5.18 11.16 -1.17
C VAL A 55 4.66 12.58 -1.42
N ALA A 56 4.01 12.82 -2.56
CA ALA A 56 3.45 14.13 -2.90
C ALA A 56 2.35 14.55 -1.91
N VAL A 57 1.43 13.63 -1.57
CA VAL A 57 0.40 13.86 -0.54
C VAL A 57 1.04 14.12 0.81
N LEU A 58 1.96 13.25 1.25
CA LEU A 58 2.63 13.37 2.54
C LEU A 58 3.35 14.72 2.71
N GLN A 59 4.11 15.14 1.70
CA GLN A 59 4.82 16.43 1.72
C GLN A 59 3.85 17.62 1.77
N SER A 60 2.72 17.53 1.05
CA SER A 60 1.72 18.59 1.04
C SER A 60 0.97 18.71 2.38
N SER A 61 0.80 17.61 3.11
CA SER A 61 0.04 17.59 4.37
C SER A 61 0.80 18.15 5.57
N VAL A 62 2.14 18.12 5.56
CA VAL A 62 2.96 18.55 6.73
C VAL A 62 3.59 19.93 6.56
N GLY A 63 3.51 20.52 5.36
CA GLY A 63 4.13 21.80 5.04
C GLY A 63 5.66 21.74 4.88
N PRO A 64 6.28 22.84 4.42
CA PRO A 64 7.69 22.85 4.00
C PRO A 64 8.68 22.65 5.17
N THR A 65 8.30 23.01 6.39
CA THR A 65 9.16 22.91 7.58
C THR A 65 9.32 21.47 8.07
N LEU A 66 8.32 20.61 7.85
CA LEU A 66 8.28 19.24 8.39
C LEU A 66 8.46 18.15 7.32
N GLY A 67 8.62 18.53 6.05
CA GLY A 67 8.72 17.60 4.93
C GLY A 67 9.83 16.56 5.08
N GLY A 68 11.01 16.97 5.57
CA GLY A 68 12.13 16.06 5.80
C GLY A 68 11.84 15.01 6.88
N THR A 69 11.22 15.42 8.00
CA THR A 69 10.82 14.50 9.06
C THR A 69 9.76 13.52 8.57
N ALA A 70 8.76 14.00 7.81
CA ALA A 70 7.72 13.13 7.25
C ALA A 70 8.29 12.08 6.30
N GLN A 71 9.20 12.48 5.40
CA GLN A 71 9.92 11.54 4.53
C GLN A 71 10.77 10.53 5.31
N GLY A 72 11.44 10.96 6.37
CA GLY A 72 12.20 10.09 7.26
C GLY A 72 11.32 9.03 7.93
N MET A 73 10.16 9.44 8.46
CA MET A 73 9.19 8.53 9.08
C MET A 73 8.59 7.55 8.06
N PHE A 74 8.29 8.02 6.85
CA PHE A 74 7.84 7.16 5.76
C PHE A 74 8.90 6.11 5.40
N THR A 75 10.17 6.51 5.30
CA THR A 75 11.30 5.58 5.06
C THR A 75 11.45 4.56 6.19
N LEU A 76 11.32 4.99 7.44
CA LEU A 76 11.34 4.10 8.60
C LEU A 76 10.22 3.06 8.55
N THR A 77 9.04 3.44 8.05
CA THR A 77 7.91 2.52 7.88
C THR A 77 8.27 1.41 6.88
N GLY A 78 8.94 1.75 5.78
CA GLY A 78 9.49 0.77 4.83
C GLY A 78 10.58 -0.11 5.46
N ALA A 79 11.45 0.46 6.30
CA ALA A 79 12.46 -0.30 7.01
C ALA A 79 11.84 -1.34 7.98
N ILE A 80 10.74 -1.00 8.64
CA ILE A 80 9.98 -1.96 9.46
C ILE A 80 9.33 -3.03 8.57
N GLY A 81 8.85 -2.66 7.38
CA GLY A 81 8.32 -3.60 6.39
C GLY A 81 9.29 -4.73 6.03
N ASN A 82 10.61 -4.48 6.09
CA ASN A 82 11.64 -5.50 5.83
C ASN A 82 11.68 -6.64 6.86
N PHE A 83 10.92 -6.57 7.95
CA PHE A 83 10.73 -7.72 8.85
C PHE A 83 9.73 -8.75 8.31
N ALA A 84 8.93 -8.40 7.28
CA ALA A 84 7.90 -9.29 6.75
C ALA A 84 8.44 -10.64 6.24
N PRO A 85 9.56 -10.71 5.48
CA PRO A 85 10.13 -12.00 5.07
C PRO A 85 10.56 -12.87 6.26
N SER A 86 11.12 -12.27 7.30
CA SER A 86 11.52 -12.99 8.52
C SER A 86 10.30 -13.55 9.27
N ALA A 87 9.24 -12.74 9.41
CA ALA A 87 7.98 -13.18 10.02
C ALA A 87 7.36 -14.33 9.21
N LEU A 88 7.34 -14.20 7.88
CA LEU A 88 6.85 -15.25 6.99
C LEU A 88 7.68 -16.54 7.13
N GLY A 89 9.00 -16.44 7.23
CA GLY A 89 9.89 -17.58 7.45
C GLY A 89 9.58 -18.34 8.74
N VAL A 90 9.28 -17.62 9.83
CA VAL A 90 8.85 -18.22 11.10
C VAL A 90 7.49 -18.92 10.96
N LEU A 91 6.54 -18.28 10.28
CA LEU A 91 5.21 -18.87 10.03
C LEU A 91 5.29 -20.13 9.17
N TYR A 92 6.08 -20.08 8.09
CA TYR A 92 6.32 -21.23 7.22
C TYR A 92 7.03 -22.36 7.97
N GLY A 93 8.10 -22.04 8.73
CA GLY A 93 8.84 -23.03 9.51
C GLY A 93 8.01 -23.69 10.62
N SER A 94 7.08 -22.96 11.24
CA SER A 94 6.17 -23.54 12.24
C SER A 94 5.06 -24.38 11.61
N ALA A 95 4.56 -24.02 10.43
CA ALA A 95 3.61 -24.82 9.67
C ALA A 95 4.23 -26.10 9.10
N ALA A 96 5.52 -26.06 8.75
CA ALA A 96 6.25 -27.17 8.15
C ALA A 96 6.89 -28.14 9.17
N ALA A 97 6.60 -28.02 10.47
CA ALA A 97 7.24 -28.77 11.55
C ALA A 97 7.13 -30.31 11.37
N GLY A 98 8.08 -30.89 10.64
CA GLY A 98 8.22 -32.31 10.36
C GLY A 98 7.97 -32.77 8.91
N ALA A 99 7.66 -31.87 7.96
CA ALA A 99 7.35 -32.20 6.57
C ALA A 99 8.44 -31.75 5.58
N VAL A 100 8.51 -32.43 4.43
CA VAL A 100 9.28 -32.01 3.25
C VAL A 100 8.81 -30.62 2.82
N GLU A 101 9.72 -29.76 2.35
CA GLU A 101 9.37 -28.43 1.84
C GLU A 101 8.16 -28.48 0.90
N ASP A 102 7.10 -27.75 1.25
CA ASP A 102 5.86 -27.71 0.49
C ASP A 102 5.70 -26.33 -0.15
N GLY A 103 6.01 -26.27 -1.45
CA GLY A 103 5.87 -25.06 -2.24
C GLY A 103 4.42 -24.53 -2.29
N SER A 104 3.42 -25.39 -2.12
CA SER A 104 2.02 -24.98 -2.08
C SER A 104 1.68 -24.24 -0.78
N ALA A 105 2.22 -24.68 0.35
CA ALA A 105 2.07 -23.99 1.63
C ALA A 105 2.75 -22.61 1.61
N LEU A 106 3.96 -22.52 1.04
CA LEU A 106 4.65 -21.23 0.89
C LEU A 106 3.89 -20.29 -0.06
N SER A 107 3.43 -20.78 -1.21
CA SER A 107 2.61 -20.01 -2.15
C SER A 107 1.32 -19.51 -1.51
N GLY A 108 0.67 -20.35 -0.68
CA GLY A 108 -0.53 -19.95 0.06
C GLY A 108 -0.26 -18.84 1.07
N LEU A 109 0.82 -18.96 1.86
CA LEU A 109 1.23 -17.93 2.84
C LEU A 109 1.61 -16.61 2.15
N LEU A 110 2.40 -16.67 1.07
CA LEU A 110 2.77 -15.50 0.26
C LEU A 110 1.54 -14.87 -0.39
N GLY A 111 0.66 -15.71 -0.96
CA GLY A 111 -0.57 -15.27 -1.60
C GLY A 111 -1.45 -14.50 -0.62
N VAL A 112 -1.82 -15.12 0.51
CA VAL A 112 -2.68 -14.47 1.51
C VAL A 112 -2.00 -13.27 2.15
N GLY A 113 -0.74 -13.38 2.55
CA GLY A 113 -0.03 -12.30 3.24
C GLY A 113 0.14 -11.06 2.38
N VAL A 114 0.63 -11.21 1.15
CA VAL A 114 0.88 -10.07 0.26
C VAL A 114 -0.42 -9.52 -0.33
N CYS A 115 -1.35 -10.39 -0.77
CA CYS A 115 -2.65 -9.91 -1.26
C CYS A 115 -3.45 -9.20 -0.15
N GLY A 116 -3.43 -9.74 1.07
CA GLY A 116 -4.05 -9.10 2.24
C GLY A 116 -3.42 -7.74 2.54
N GLY A 117 -2.09 -7.63 2.45
CA GLY A 117 -1.37 -6.38 2.59
C GLY A 117 -1.79 -5.33 1.56
N TYR A 118 -1.83 -5.70 0.28
CA TYR A 118 -2.29 -4.79 -0.79
C TYR A 118 -3.75 -4.38 -0.61
N PHE A 119 -4.64 -5.32 -0.29
CA PHE A 119 -6.04 -5.01 -0.05
C PHE A 119 -6.22 -4.06 1.14
N LEU A 120 -5.51 -4.29 2.24
CA LEU A 120 -5.52 -3.40 3.40
C LEU A 120 -4.98 -2.01 3.06
N SER A 121 -3.89 -1.92 2.28
CA SER A 121 -3.36 -0.64 1.80
C SER A 121 -4.38 0.12 0.97
N ALA A 122 -5.11 -0.55 0.07
CA ALA A 122 -6.18 0.07 -0.70
C ALA A 122 -7.27 0.67 0.20
N ILE A 123 -7.66 -0.03 1.27
CA ILE A 123 -8.61 0.48 2.27
C ILE A 123 -8.03 1.72 2.98
N CYS A 124 -6.78 1.66 3.44
CA CYS A 124 -6.14 2.79 4.12
C CYS A 124 -6.06 4.03 3.23
N PHE A 125 -5.69 3.87 1.95
CA PHE A 125 -5.67 4.99 1.00
C PHE A 125 -7.08 5.52 0.71
N ALA A 126 -8.10 4.65 0.63
CA ALA A 126 -9.48 5.08 0.45
C ALA A 126 -10.01 5.87 1.66
N ILE A 127 -9.68 5.45 2.88
CA ILE A 127 -10.01 6.20 4.12
C ILE A 127 -9.30 7.55 4.11
N SER A 128 -8.00 7.58 3.78
CA SER A 128 -7.23 8.83 3.69
C SER A 128 -7.80 9.80 2.65
N ALA A 129 -8.29 9.28 1.52
CA ALA A 129 -8.91 10.10 0.48
C ALA A 129 -10.27 10.67 0.93
N GLN A 130 -11.04 9.92 1.73
CA GLN A 130 -12.31 10.39 2.28
C GLN A 130 -12.12 11.46 3.36
N ALA A 131 -11.17 11.26 4.27
CA ALA A 131 -10.85 12.25 5.31
C ALA A 131 -10.49 13.63 4.72
N GLY A 132 -9.79 13.65 3.58
CA GLY A 132 -9.48 14.89 2.86
C GLY A 132 -10.71 15.62 2.31
N ASN A 133 -11.82 14.93 2.05
CA ASN A 133 -13.05 15.53 1.54
C ASN A 133 -13.94 16.09 2.66
N GLU A 134 -13.89 15.51 3.87
CA GLU A 134 -14.71 15.95 5.02
C GLU A 134 -14.24 17.29 5.60
N GLU A 135 -12.92 17.56 5.63
CA GLU A 135 -12.38 18.85 6.05
C GLU A 135 -12.82 20.02 5.15
N GLU A 136 -13.10 19.75 3.87
CA GLU A 136 -13.55 20.77 2.91
C GLU A 136 -15.04 21.12 3.12
N GLY A 137 -15.87 20.15 3.53
CA GLY A 137 -17.30 20.34 3.81
C GLY A 137 -17.62 20.95 5.18
N GLY A 138 -16.68 20.89 6.15
CA GLY A 138 -16.83 21.42 7.51
C GLY A 138 -16.64 22.93 7.66
N ASN A 139 -16.08 23.61 6.65
CA ASN A 139 -15.92 25.07 6.63
C ASN A 139 -17.23 25.78 6.21
N ILE A 140 -18.31 25.55 6.97
CA ILE A 140 -19.50 26.40 6.89
C ILE A 140 -19.19 27.70 7.64
N VAL A 141 -19.11 28.78 6.87
CA VAL A 141 -18.97 30.18 7.31
C VAL A 141 -19.89 30.46 8.50
N LEU A 142 -19.33 30.67 9.69
CA LEU A 142 -20.07 31.34 10.76
C LEU A 142 -20.28 32.79 10.32
N PRO A 143 -21.52 33.31 10.28
CA PRO A 143 -21.76 34.68 9.89
C PRO A 143 -21.03 35.60 10.86
N GLU A 144 -20.17 36.45 10.28
CA GLU A 144 -19.55 37.58 10.95
C GLU A 144 -20.67 38.41 11.59
N LYS A 145 -20.76 38.38 12.92
CA LYS A 145 -21.68 39.26 13.65
C LYS A 145 -21.22 40.70 13.42
N GLN A 146 -21.86 41.37 12.48
CA GLN A 146 -21.87 42.82 12.43
C GLN A 146 -22.79 43.34 13.55
N SER A 147 -22.21 43.78 14.66
CA SER A 147 -22.69 44.89 15.48
C SER A 147 -21.64 45.29 16.52
#